data_AF-A0A1D8TKI7-F1
#
_entry.id   AF-A0A1D8TKI7-F1
#
_cell.length_a   1.000
_cell.length_b   1.000
_cell.length_c   1.000
_cell.angle_alpha   90.00
_cell.angle_beta   90.00
_cell.angle_gamma   90.00
#
_symmetry.space_group_name_H-M   'P 1'
#
loop_
_entity.id
_entity.type
_entity.pdbx_description
1 polymer ?
#
loop_
_entity_poly.entity_id
_entity_poly.type
_entity_poly.pdbx_seq_one_letter_code
_entity_poly.pdbx_strand_id
1 'polypeptide(L)'
;MTFLLSYQNVFEYLVEQGICKQSDQDKIQIKPISCKNFNLLVSFSNGRHLLVKQEPHNREGNTLGELHNEWRIQEFLQNFPELIAIRPLISEPIHFDPSCSIIVFNYLNDYCDLTNFYDQKEVFPTGIAAQLGASIATIHRTTLDRKEYKDFFASNGKEFLEQTPNLLHGLEGIGPEIFAIFCADGIEFFKLYQRHESIGQAIAELNRAWQPCCLTHNDLKLSNVLVQLEWEQTLSNPQSEARNILRLIDWERFTWSDPAFDLATIIANYLTIWLSSLTVNRSIDVQTALRLAKIPLEVIQPSLVALTNAYFDYFPEILQRSPNFLRRVIQFTGFILIEKIQTRIEYRKIFGNTGVCMVQVAKRLLCNPDDSIPIVFGTTASELTDLSPIPA
;
A
#
# COMPACT_ATOMS: atom_id res chain seq x y z
N MET A 1 -11.88 33.14 -4.68
CA MET A 1 -10.97 32.56 -5.70
C MET A 1 -10.17 31.50 -5.00
N THR A 2 -10.17 30.28 -5.54
CA THR A 2 -9.40 29.15 -4.99
C THR A 2 -7.92 29.39 -5.22
N PHE A 3 -7.10 29.27 -4.17
CA PHE A 3 -5.65 29.37 -4.30
C PHE A 3 -5.11 28.12 -4.99
N LEU A 4 -4.37 28.29 -6.08
CA LEU A 4 -3.72 27.19 -6.79
C LEU A 4 -2.21 27.33 -6.66
N LEU A 5 -1.59 26.30 -6.13
CA LEU A 5 -0.15 26.20 -5.96
C LEU A 5 0.52 26.11 -7.34
N SER A 6 1.66 26.79 -7.48
CA SER A 6 2.47 26.81 -8.68
C SER A 6 3.94 26.95 -8.33
N TYR A 7 4.82 26.75 -9.31
CA TYR A 7 6.26 26.93 -9.11
C TYR A 7 6.62 28.39 -8.81
N GLN A 8 5.77 29.36 -9.17
CA GLN A 8 5.98 30.78 -8.92
C GLN A 8 5.58 31.21 -7.51
N ASN A 9 4.48 30.67 -6.98
CA ASN A 9 3.90 31.15 -5.72
C ASN A 9 4.23 30.28 -4.50
N VAL A 10 4.78 29.07 -4.68
CA VAL A 10 5.06 28.15 -3.55
C VAL A 10 5.99 28.77 -2.52
N PHE A 11 6.98 29.57 -2.93
CA PHE A 11 7.88 30.20 -1.98
C PHE A 11 7.17 31.27 -1.14
N GLU A 12 6.42 32.16 -1.79
CA GLU A 12 5.63 33.19 -1.10
C GLU A 12 4.64 32.55 -0.12
N TYR A 13 3.93 31.50 -0.56
CA TYR A 13 3.07 30.70 0.30
C TYR A 13 3.81 30.15 1.53
N LEU A 14 4.98 29.52 1.35
CA LEU A 14 5.75 28.98 2.46
C LEU A 14 6.27 30.06 3.43
N VAL A 15 6.53 31.28 2.94
CA VAL A 15 6.89 32.43 3.78
C VAL A 15 5.67 32.93 4.56
N GLU A 16 4.51 33.07 3.92
CA GLU A 16 3.26 33.48 4.56
C GLU A 16 2.83 32.51 5.68
N GLN A 17 3.06 31.21 5.48
CA GLN A 17 2.80 30.18 6.51
C GLN A 17 3.90 30.10 7.59
N GLY A 18 4.93 30.95 7.53
CA GLY A 18 6.03 30.98 8.50
C GLY A 18 6.99 29.78 8.44
N ILE A 19 6.92 28.97 7.38
CA ILE A 19 7.76 27.77 7.19
C ILE A 19 9.14 28.14 6.63
N CYS A 20 9.19 29.22 5.84
CA CYS A 20 10.40 29.81 5.24
C CYS A 20 10.57 31.27 5.65
N LYS A 21 11.78 31.79 5.49
CA LYS A 21 12.07 33.22 5.64
C LYS A 21 12.29 33.85 4.27
N GLN A 22 11.99 35.13 4.12
CA GLN A 22 12.25 35.85 2.86
C GLN A 22 13.73 35.74 2.42
N SER A 23 14.65 35.68 3.39
CA SER A 23 16.09 35.51 3.14
C SER A 23 16.49 34.19 2.46
N ASP A 24 15.56 33.24 2.37
CA ASP A 24 15.80 31.93 1.74
C ASP A 24 15.56 31.97 0.22
N GLN A 25 15.01 33.06 -0.35
CA GLN A 25 14.55 33.13 -1.74
C GLN A 25 15.62 32.80 -2.78
N ASP A 26 16.82 33.39 -2.66
CA ASP A 26 17.92 33.14 -3.61
C ASP A 26 18.61 31.79 -3.37
N LYS A 27 18.12 30.99 -2.42
CA LYS A 27 18.74 29.78 -1.91
C LYS A 27 17.86 28.54 -2.12
N ILE A 28 16.81 28.64 -2.91
CA ILE A 28 15.92 27.52 -3.21
C ILE A 28 15.97 27.07 -4.66
N GLN A 29 15.71 25.78 -4.86
CA GLN A 29 15.41 25.18 -6.14
C GLN A 29 14.04 24.49 -6.04
N ILE A 30 13.14 24.81 -6.95
CA ILE A 30 11.79 24.23 -7.00
C ILE A 30 11.72 23.26 -8.19
N LYS A 31 11.28 22.03 -7.94
CA LYS A 31 11.08 21.02 -8.99
C LYS A 31 9.69 20.39 -8.87
N PRO A 32 8.92 20.31 -9.97
CA PRO A 32 7.68 19.53 -9.96
C PRO A 32 7.99 18.04 -9.87
N ILE A 33 7.19 17.31 -9.08
CA ILE A 33 7.20 15.85 -9.03
C ILE A 33 5.89 15.36 -9.64
N SER A 34 5.97 14.59 -10.73
CA SER A 34 4.78 14.06 -11.39
C SER A 34 4.17 12.93 -10.56
N CYS A 35 2.99 13.19 -9.99
CA CYS A 35 2.22 12.29 -9.14
C CYS A 35 0.71 12.59 -9.29
N LYS A 36 -0.14 11.88 -8.54
CA LYS A 36 -1.60 12.11 -8.45
C LYS A 36 -1.93 13.54 -8.01
N ASN A 37 -1.26 14.02 -6.96
CA ASN A 37 -1.40 15.38 -6.45
C ASN A 37 -0.44 16.34 -7.16
N PHE A 38 -0.72 17.64 -7.07
CA PHE A 38 0.23 18.66 -7.53
C PHE A 38 1.37 18.78 -6.50
N ASN A 39 2.51 18.16 -6.81
CA ASN A 39 3.63 18.05 -5.89
C ASN A 39 4.81 18.91 -6.34
N LEU A 40 5.36 19.70 -5.42
CA LEU A 40 6.57 20.48 -5.59
C LEU A 40 7.61 20.09 -4.55
N LEU A 41 8.81 19.75 -5.01
CA LEU A 41 9.99 19.60 -4.17
C LEU A 41 10.72 20.94 -4.10
N VAL A 42 10.80 21.52 -2.91
CA VAL A 42 11.53 22.74 -2.61
C VAL A 42 12.82 22.37 -1.91
N SER A 43 13.95 22.55 -2.59
CA SER A 43 15.29 22.20 -2.11
C SER A 43 16.04 23.45 -1.68
N PHE A 44 16.59 23.46 -0.47
CA PHE A 44 17.32 24.60 0.09
C PHE A 44 18.83 24.35 0.00
N SER A 45 19.61 25.42 -0.19
CA SER A 45 21.08 25.35 -0.24
C SER A 45 21.75 24.76 1.01
N ASN A 46 21.05 24.75 2.15
CA ASN A 46 21.54 24.15 3.39
C ASN A 46 21.26 22.64 3.51
N GLY A 47 20.75 22.00 2.46
CA GLY A 47 20.41 20.57 2.44
C GLY A 47 19.07 20.23 3.08
N ARG A 48 18.25 21.21 3.50
CA ARG A 48 16.85 20.98 3.83
C ARG A 48 16.06 20.79 2.53
N HIS A 49 15.08 19.89 2.53
CA HIS A 49 14.16 19.73 1.41
C HIS A 49 12.73 19.62 1.95
N LEU A 50 11.78 20.23 1.25
CA LEU A 50 10.35 20.18 1.57
C LEU A 50 9.57 19.62 0.39
N LEU A 51 8.61 18.75 0.69
CA LEU A 51 7.60 18.33 -0.28
C LEU A 51 6.30 19.07 0.03
N VAL A 52 5.87 19.90 -0.91
CA VAL A 52 4.58 20.61 -0.85
C VAL A 52 3.63 19.91 -1.79
N LYS A 53 2.53 19.37 -1.26
CA LYS A 53 1.47 18.72 -2.04
C LYS A 53 0.21 19.59 -1.99
N GLN A 54 -0.44 19.79 -3.13
CA GLN A 54 -1.79 20.32 -3.20
C GLN A 54 -2.72 19.32 -3.88
N GLU A 55 -3.91 19.15 -3.32
CA GLU A 55 -4.92 18.28 -3.88
C GLU A 55 -5.50 18.86 -5.20
N PRO A 56 -5.69 18.03 -6.24
CA PRO A 56 -6.34 18.47 -7.47
C PRO A 56 -7.78 18.90 -7.20
N HIS A 57 -8.16 20.04 -7.78
CA HIS A 57 -9.52 20.55 -7.71
C HIS A 57 -10.34 20.05 -8.90
N ASN A 58 -11.59 19.66 -8.67
CA ASN A 58 -12.53 19.33 -9.73
C ASN A 58 -13.00 20.60 -10.47
N ARG A 59 -13.87 20.44 -11.49
CA ARG A 59 -14.39 21.57 -12.29
C ARG A 59 -15.17 22.61 -11.47
N GLU A 60 -15.68 22.22 -10.31
CA GLU A 60 -16.43 23.07 -9.38
C GLU A 60 -15.52 23.73 -8.34
N GLY A 61 -14.22 23.40 -8.34
CA GLY A 61 -13.27 23.91 -7.36
C GLY A 61 -13.28 23.15 -6.03
N ASN A 62 -13.82 21.92 -5.99
CA ASN A 62 -13.84 21.07 -4.80
C ASN A 62 -12.70 20.02 -4.84
N THR A 63 -12.20 19.64 -3.67
CA THR A 63 -11.23 18.54 -3.48
C THR A 63 -11.93 17.30 -2.91
N LEU A 64 -11.29 16.13 -2.96
CA LEU A 64 -11.78 14.87 -2.38
C LEU A 64 -11.52 14.80 -0.86
N GLY A 65 -10.64 15.65 -0.33
CA GLY A 65 -10.28 15.71 1.09
C GLY A 65 -9.27 14.63 1.51
N GLU A 66 -8.48 14.14 0.56
CA GLU A 66 -7.49 13.09 0.75
C GLU A 66 -6.28 13.57 1.55
N LEU A 67 -5.79 14.79 1.29
CA LEU A 67 -4.69 15.35 2.09
C LEU A 67 -5.13 15.69 3.51
N HIS A 68 -6.40 16.03 3.70
CA HIS A 68 -6.96 16.17 5.04
C HIS A 68 -6.94 14.81 5.78
N ASN A 69 -7.29 13.71 5.12
CA ASN A 69 -7.14 12.38 5.72
C ASN A 69 -5.68 12.09 6.11
N GLU A 70 -4.73 12.35 5.21
CA GLU A 70 -3.30 12.14 5.53
C GLU A 70 -2.87 12.96 6.77
N TRP A 71 -3.35 14.20 6.91
CA TRP A 71 -3.12 15.03 8.09
C TRP A 71 -3.74 14.46 9.37
N ARG A 72 -4.93 13.84 9.30
CA ARG A 72 -5.62 13.29 10.50
C ARG A 72 -4.84 12.19 11.20
N ILE A 73 -3.97 11.47 10.49
CA ILE A 73 -3.05 10.51 11.14
C ILE A 73 -2.09 11.23 12.10
N GLN A 74 -1.68 12.47 11.79
CA GLN A 74 -0.84 13.25 12.69
C GLN A 74 -1.61 13.74 13.90
N GLU A 75 -2.82 14.25 13.69
CA GLU A 75 -3.69 14.64 14.80
C GLU A 75 -3.93 13.45 15.72
N PHE A 76 -4.15 12.26 15.16
CA PHE A 76 -4.28 11.02 15.92
C PHE A 76 -3.03 10.73 16.77
N LEU A 77 -1.84 10.71 16.17
CA LEU A 77 -0.59 10.44 16.90
C LEU A 77 -0.22 11.51 17.94
N GLN A 78 -0.69 12.74 17.75
CA GLN A 78 -0.55 13.82 18.73
C GLN A 78 -1.52 13.67 19.91
N ASN A 79 -2.76 13.24 19.64
CA ASN A 79 -3.79 13.02 20.66
C ASN A 79 -3.56 11.75 21.50
N PHE A 80 -2.87 10.75 20.96
CA PHE A 80 -2.56 9.49 21.66
C PHE A 80 -1.04 9.24 21.74
N PRO A 81 -0.32 9.92 22.66
CA PRO A 81 1.14 9.81 22.80
C PRO A 81 1.66 8.39 23.09
N GLU A 82 0.81 7.53 23.66
CA GLU A 82 1.08 6.11 23.88
C GLU A 82 1.37 5.33 22.59
N LEU A 83 1.00 5.87 21.43
CA LEU A 83 1.30 5.33 20.10
C LEU A 83 2.71 5.69 19.59
N ILE A 84 3.64 5.97 20.51
CA ILE A 84 5.02 6.35 20.19
C ILE A 84 5.73 5.34 19.28
N ALA A 85 5.37 4.06 19.35
CA ALA A 85 5.92 3.01 18.49
C ALA A 85 5.54 3.16 17.00
N ILE A 86 4.43 3.84 16.69
CA ILE A 86 3.99 4.08 15.31
C ILE A 86 4.70 5.29 14.69
N ARG A 87 5.03 6.32 15.48
CA ARG A 87 5.60 7.57 14.95
C ARG A 87 6.83 7.37 14.07
N PRO A 88 7.83 6.55 14.44
CA PRO A 88 8.97 6.28 13.57
C PRO A 88 8.60 5.60 12.26
N LEU A 89 7.43 4.97 12.15
CA LEU A 89 6.97 4.25 10.96
C LEU A 89 6.32 5.17 9.93
N ILE A 90 5.94 6.41 10.28
CA ILE A 90 5.15 7.29 9.42
C ILE A 90 5.95 8.55 9.08
N SER A 91 5.73 9.11 7.88
CA SER A 91 6.26 10.42 7.53
C SER A 91 5.39 11.53 8.12
N GLU A 92 5.95 12.36 8.99
CA GLU A 92 5.23 13.45 9.66
C GLU A 92 5.23 14.75 8.80
N PRO A 93 4.07 15.23 8.30
CA PRO A 93 3.94 16.56 7.75
C PRO A 93 4.14 17.62 8.84
N ILE A 94 4.70 18.76 8.44
CA ILE A 94 5.00 19.89 9.32
C ILE A 94 3.91 20.96 9.28
N HIS A 95 3.03 20.92 8.28
CA HIS A 95 1.96 21.90 8.11
C HIS A 95 0.84 21.33 7.24
N PHE A 96 -0.40 21.71 7.56
CA PHE A 96 -1.58 21.49 6.73
C PHE A 96 -2.45 22.74 6.71
N ASP A 97 -2.79 23.19 5.50
CA ASP A 97 -3.73 24.27 5.24
C ASP A 97 -5.03 23.69 4.68
N PRO A 98 -6.09 23.57 5.49
CA PRO A 98 -7.38 23.04 5.05
C PRO A 98 -8.08 23.94 4.02
N SER A 99 -7.80 25.25 4.01
CA SER A 99 -8.48 26.19 3.12
C SER A 99 -8.00 26.05 1.67
N CYS A 100 -6.74 25.70 1.49
CA CYS A 100 -6.13 25.48 0.18
C CYS A 100 -5.92 24.00 -0.17
N SER A 101 -6.24 23.07 0.76
CA SER A 101 -5.89 21.65 0.67
C SER A 101 -4.41 21.44 0.36
N ILE A 102 -3.54 22.11 1.12
CA ILE A 102 -2.08 22.03 0.97
C ILE A 102 -1.49 21.35 2.19
N ILE A 103 -0.60 20.40 1.98
CA ILE A 103 0.18 19.75 3.05
C ILE A 103 1.67 19.87 2.74
N VAL A 104 2.47 20.10 3.79
CA VAL A 104 3.93 20.26 3.68
C VAL A 104 4.62 19.21 4.52
N PHE A 105 5.60 18.51 3.93
CA PHE A 105 6.44 17.53 4.59
C PHE A 105 7.90 17.96 4.57
N ASN A 106 8.68 17.53 5.56
CA ASN A 106 10.11 17.37 5.36
C ASN A 106 10.33 16.24 4.34
N TYR A 107 11.12 16.51 3.30
CA TYR A 107 11.41 15.51 2.30
C TYR A 107 12.61 14.66 2.73
N LEU A 108 12.44 13.33 2.67
CA LEU A 108 13.39 12.33 3.13
C LEU A 108 14.38 11.97 2.00
N ASN A 109 15.50 12.69 1.92
CA ASN A 109 16.49 12.49 0.84
C ASN A 109 17.33 11.22 1.00
N ASP A 110 17.41 10.68 2.22
CA ASP A 110 18.11 9.46 2.57
C ASP A 110 17.24 8.20 2.41
N TYR A 111 16.10 8.33 1.73
CA TYR A 111 15.17 7.25 1.43
C TYR A 111 14.85 7.17 -0.08
N CYS A 112 14.46 5.98 -0.53
CA CYS A 112 13.81 5.77 -1.83
C CYS A 112 12.54 4.92 -1.66
N ASP A 113 11.58 5.03 -2.59
CA ASP A 113 10.42 4.13 -2.55
C ASP A 113 10.81 2.71 -2.95
N LEU A 114 10.13 1.73 -2.35
CA LEU A 114 10.49 0.33 -2.43
C LEU A 114 10.22 -0.27 -3.81
N THR A 115 9.25 0.27 -4.56
CA THR A 115 9.05 -0.08 -5.98
C THR A 115 10.30 0.25 -6.78
N ASN A 116 10.77 1.50 -6.72
CA ASN A 116 11.97 1.94 -7.44
C ASN A 116 13.22 1.17 -6.99
N PHE A 117 13.34 0.86 -5.69
CA PHE A 117 14.44 0.04 -5.18
C PHE A 117 14.47 -1.35 -5.84
N TYR A 118 13.34 -2.06 -5.87
CA TYR A 118 13.27 -3.40 -6.48
C TYR A 118 13.41 -3.36 -8.00
N ASP A 119 12.82 -2.39 -8.68
CA ASP A 119 12.95 -2.24 -10.13
C ASP A 119 14.41 -1.96 -10.57
N GLN A 120 15.17 -1.20 -9.77
CA GLN A 120 16.56 -0.86 -10.09
C GLN A 120 17.56 -1.94 -9.69
N LYS A 121 17.36 -2.58 -8.53
CA LYS A 121 18.34 -3.51 -7.95
C LYS A 121 18.06 -4.97 -8.32
N GLU A 122 16.81 -5.32 -8.61
CA GLU A 122 16.36 -6.70 -8.86
C GLU A 122 16.80 -7.69 -7.76
N VAL A 123 16.92 -7.21 -6.51
CA VAL A 123 17.19 -8.01 -5.30
C VAL A 123 16.08 -7.82 -4.29
N PHE A 124 15.78 -8.87 -3.52
CA PHE A 124 14.68 -8.89 -2.56
C PHE A 124 15.20 -9.30 -1.17
N PRO A 125 15.83 -8.37 -0.42
CA PRO A 125 16.42 -8.68 0.87
C PRO A 125 15.36 -9.00 1.92
N THR A 126 15.52 -10.13 2.60
CA THR A 126 14.61 -10.59 3.66
C THR A 126 14.55 -9.63 4.84
N GLY A 127 15.64 -8.90 5.14
CA GLY A 127 15.68 -7.91 6.21
C GLY A 127 14.71 -6.74 6.00
N ILE A 128 14.56 -6.25 4.75
CA ILE A 128 13.57 -5.23 4.41
C ILE A 128 12.15 -5.80 4.57
N ALA A 129 11.92 -7.01 4.07
CA ALA A 129 10.63 -7.67 4.15
C ALA A 129 10.20 -7.93 5.60
N ALA A 130 11.11 -8.39 6.46
CA ALA A 130 10.86 -8.58 7.89
C ALA A 130 10.53 -7.26 8.61
N GLN A 131 11.27 -6.18 8.35
CA GLN A 131 10.97 -4.86 8.90
C GLN A 131 9.60 -4.34 8.47
N LEU A 132 9.21 -4.60 7.21
CA LEU A 132 7.89 -4.23 6.72
C LEU A 132 6.79 -5.01 7.44
N GLY A 133 6.97 -6.33 7.62
CA GLY A 133 6.03 -7.18 8.35
C GLY A 133 5.85 -6.74 9.79
N ALA A 134 6.96 -6.48 10.48
CA ALA A 134 6.97 -5.97 11.85
C ALA A 134 6.33 -4.58 11.97
N SER A 135 6.55 -3.68 10.99
CA SER A 135 5.96 -2.34 10.98
C SER A 135 4.44 -2.39 10.85
N ILE A 136 3.92 -3.21 9.92
CA ILE A 136 2.48 -3.39 9.72
C ILE A 136 1.86 -4.01 10.99
N ALA A 137 2.48 -5.08 11.51
CA ALA A 137 2.02 -5.75 12.73
C ALA A 137 1.99 -4.80 13.94
N THR A 138 3.00 -3.93 14.08
CA THR A 138 3.05 -2.93 15.16
C THR A 138 1.84 -1.99 15.09
N ILE A 139 1.49 -1.48 13.91
CA ILE A 139 0.33 -0.58 13.73
C ILE A 139 -0.97 -1.32 14.05
N HIS A 140 -1.15 -2.52 13.48
CA HIS A 140 -2.37 -3.30 13.69
C HIS A 140 -2.56 -3.71 15.15
N ARG A 141 -1.50 -4.20 15.80
CA ARG A 141 -1.54 -4.66 17.20
C ARG A 141 -1.79 -3.52 18.17
N THR A 142 -1.09 -2.39 18.01
CA THR A 142 -1.22 -1.25 18.94
C THR A 142 -2.59 -0.58 18.85
N THR A 143 -3.29 -0.75 17.73
CA THR A 143 -4.64 -0.22 17.51
C THR A 143 -5.74 -1.28 17.60
N LEU A 144 -5.42 -2.54 17.92
CA LEU A 144 -6.40 -3.62 17.98
C LEU A 144 -7.54 -3.33 18.98
N ASP A 145 -8.78 -3.35 18.50
CA ASP A 145 -10.03 -3.14 19.24
C ASP A 145 -10.10 -1.84 20.07
N ARG A 146 -9.25 -0.86 19.75
CA ARG A 146 -9.22 0.42 20.47
C ARG A 146 -10.37 1.32 20.03
N LYS A 147 -11.50 1.18 20.71
CA LYS A 147 -12.69 1.99 20.44
C LYS A 147 -12.41 3.49 20.52
N GLU A 148 -11.62 3.95 21.50
CA GLU A 148 -11.26 5.38 21.59
C GLU A 148 -10.60 5.91 20.31
N TYR A 149 -9.77 5.10 19.66
CA TYR A 149 -9.08 5.48 18.42
C TYR A 149 -10.04 5.48 17.23
N LYS A 150 -10.93 4.48 17.16
CA LYS A 150 -11.97 4.43 16.14
C LYS A 150 -12.92 5.64 16.25
N ASP A 151 -13.36 5.96 17.47
CA ASP A 151 -14.29 7.06 17.75
C ASP A 151 -13.65 8.43 17.43
N PHE A 152 -12.34 8.59 17.66
CA PHE A 152 -11.57 9.78 17.22
C PHE A 152 -11.68 10.00 15.71
N PHE A 153 -11.60 8.93 14.92
CA PHE A 153 -11.73 9.06 13.48
C PHE A 153 -13.18 9.31 13.04
N ALA A 154 -14.18 8.81 13.78
CA ALA A 154 -15.61 8.94 13.46
C ALA A 154 -16.22 10.30 13.81
N SER A 155 -15.70 11.01 14.83
CA SER A 155 -16.30 12.22 15.40
C SER A 155 -16.51 13.40 14.43
N ASN A 156 -15.87 13.38 13.25
CA ASN A 156 -15.94 14.47 12.26
C ASN A 156 -16.84 14.14 11.05
N GLY A 157 -17.87 13.32 11.24
CA GLY A 157 -18.96 13.15 10.26
C GLY A 157 -18.61 12.30 9.04
N LYS A 158 -17.67 11.37 9.18
CA LYS A 158 -17.23 10.51 8.08
C LYS A 158 -17.78 9.09 8.22
N GLU A 159 -18.75 8.76 7.37
CA GLU A 159 -19.42 7.45 7.29
C GLU A 159 -18.50 6.30 6.85
N PHE A 160 -17.30 6.58 6.28
CA PHE A 160 -16.43 5.56 5.67
C PHE A 160 -15.82 4.55 6.67
N LEU A 161 -15.81 4.87 7.98
CA LEU A 161 -15.25 3.98 9.02
C LEU A 161 -16.20 2.85 9.44
N GLU A 162 -17.47 2.93 9.03
CA GLU A 162 -18.50 1.95 9.37
C GLU A 162 -18.99 1.15 8.14
N GLN A 163 -18.56 1.54 6.93
CA GLN A 163 -18.96 0.85 5.72
C GLN A 163 -18.15 -0.43 5.55
N THR A 164 -18.86 -1.56 5.50
CA THR A 164 -18.27 -2.81 4.98
C THR A 164 -17.90 -2.54 3.52
N PRO A 165 -16.68 -2.90 3.06
CA PRO A 165 -16.31 -2.65 1.68
C PRO A 165 -17.29 -3.38 0.74
N ASN A 166 -17.51 -2.82 -0.45
CA ASN A 166 -18.12 -3.57 -1.53
C ASN A 166 -17.00 -4.15 -2.40
N LEU A 167 -16.45 -5.30 -2.01
CA LEU A 167 -15.39 -5.98 -2.79
C LEU A 167 -15.86 -6.42 -4.18
N LEU A 168 -17.16 -6.46 -4.45
CA LEU A 168 -17.71 -6.77 -5.77
C LEU A 168 -17.89 -5.51 -6.63
N HIS A 169 -17.61 -4.32 -6.10
CA HIS A 169 -17.75 -3.08 -6.84
C HIS A 169 -16.92 -3.11 -8.14
N GLY A 170 -17.55 -2.76 -9.26
CA GLY A 170 -16.92 -2.83 -10.59
C GLY A 170 -16.73 -4.25 -11.16
N LEU A 171 -17.13 -5.30 -10.42
CA LEU A 171 -17.21 -6.69 -10.87
C LEU A 171 -18.66 -7.20 -10.96
N GLU A 172 -19.62 -6.37 -10.59
CA GLU A 172 -21.06 -6.62 -10.66
C GLU A 172 -21.54 -6.88 -12.09
N GLY A 173 -22.76 -7.42 -12.21
CA GLY A 173 -23.40 -7.77 -13.47
C GLY A 173 -23.26 -6.67 -14.52
N ILE A 174 -22.48 -6.98 -15.54
CA ILE A 174 -22.03 -6.02 -16.55
C ILE A 174 -23.13 -5.83 -17.59
N GLY A 175 -23.66 -4.62 -17.71
CA GLY A 175 -24.59 -4.25 -18.77
C GLY A 175 -23.90 -3.78 -20.06
N PRO A 176 -24.67 -3.47 -21.11
CA PRO A 176 -24.14 -3.03 -22.40
C PRO A 176 -23.25 -1.77 -22.35
N GLU A 177 -23.35 -0.96 -21.29
CA GLU A 177 -22.54 0.23 -21.05
C GLU A 177 -21.03 -0.05 -21.02
N ILE A 178 -20.63 -1.30 -20.72
CA ILE A 178 -19.22 -1.71 -20.74
C ILE A 178 -18.55 -1.47 -22.10
N PHE A 179 -19.29 -1.63 -23.20
CA PHE A 179 -18.77 -1.45 -24.55
C PHE A 179 -18.39 0.02 -24.84
N ALA A 180 -18.90 0.97 -24.05
CA ALA A 180 -18.51 2.38 -24.14
C ALA A 180 -17.28 2.73 -23.28
N ILE A 181 -16.95 1.90 -22.29
CA ILE A 181 -15.93 2.19 -21.27
C ILE A 181 -14.62 1.42 -21.54
N PHE A 182 -14.74 0.17 -22.01
CA PHE A 182 -13.63 -0.76 -22.13
C PHE A 182 -13.31 -1.11 -23.59
N CYS A 183 -12.02 -1.25 -23.87
CA CYS A 183 -11.54 -1.80 -25.14
C CYS A 183 -11.80 -3.31 -25.23
N ALA A 184 -11.61 -3.89 -26.41
CA ALA A 184 -11.76 -5.34 -26.64
C ALA A 184 -10.96 -6.18 -25.62
N ASP A 185 -9.74 -5.77 -25.28
CA ASP A 185 -8.91 -6.44 -24.28
C ASP A 185 -9.52 -6.40 -22.87
N GLY A 186 -10.16 -5.29 -22.49
CA GLY A 186 -10.86 -5.17 -21.22
C GLY A 186 -12.08 -6.10 -21.15
N ILE A 187 -12.78 -6.28 -22.26
CA ILE A 187 -13.92 -7.20 -22.35
C ILE A 187 -13.48 -8.66 -22.17
N GLU A 188 -12.28 -9.05 -22.64
CA GLU A 188 -11.74 -10.40 -22.44
C GLU A 188 -11.53 -10.75 -20.96
N PHE A 189 -11.09 -9.79 -20.15
CA PHE A 189 -11.00 -9.99 -18.69
C PHE A 189 -12.37 -10.34 -18.10
N PHE A 190 -13.40 -9.57 -18.44
CA PHE A 190 -14.74 -9.78 -17.90
C PHE A 190 -15.36 -11.09 -18.40
N LYS A 191 -15.09 -11.52 -19.63
CA LYS A 191 -15.46 -12.87 -20.11
C LYS A 191 -14.82 -13.97 -19.26
N LEU A 192 -13.53 -13.84 -18.93
CA LEU A 192 -12.82 -14.83 -18.10
C LEU A 192 -13.35 -14.84 -16.67
N TYR A 193 -13.58 -13.66 -16.09
CA TYR A 193 -14.16 -13.51 -14.77
C TYR A 193 -15.56 -14.16 -14.71
N GLN A 194 -16.46 -13.81 -15.63
CA GLN A 194 -17.82 -14.33 -15.68
C GLN A 194 -17.88 -15.83 -15.99
N ARG A 195 -16.91 -16.38 -16.75
CA ARG A 195 -16.81 -17.82 -17.01
C ARG A 195 -16.48 -18.62 -15.73
N HIS A 196 -15.92 -17.98 -14.72
CA HIS A 196 -15.53 -18.61 -13.47
C HIS A 196 -16.36 -18.06 -12.31
N GLU A 197 -17.61 -18.51 -12.20
CA GLU A 197 -18.54 -18.14 -11.12
C GLU A 197 -17.91 -18.31 -9.72
N SER A 198 -17.03 -19.29 -9.55
CA SER A 198 -16.29 -19.54 -8.31
C SER A 198 -15.46 -18.33 -7.83
N ILE A 199 -15.00 -17.46 -8.73
CA ILE A 199 -14.26 -16.23 -8.35
C ILE A 199 -15.22 -15.25 -7.67
N GLY A 200 -16.36 -14.96 -8.29
CA GLY A 200 -17.37 -14.06 -7.71
C GLY A 200 -17.92 -14.58 -6.40
N GLN A 201 -18.18 -15.89 -6.30
CA GLN A 201 -18.59 -16.54 -5.04
C GLN A 201 -17.53 -16.39 -3.95
N ALA A 202 -16.26 -16.63 -4.26
CA ALA A 202 -15.16 -16.49 -3.30
C ALA A 202 -14.97 -15.03 -2.83
N ILE A 203 -15.12 -14.04 -3.72
CA ILE A 203 -15.07 -12.62 -3.34
C ILE A 203 -16.27 -12.24 -2.46
N ALA A 204 -17.46 -12.74 -2.76
CA ALA A 204 -18.65 -12.52 -1.94
C ALA A 204 -18.53 -13.15 -0.53
N GLU A 205 -17.92 -14.34 -0.44
CA GLU A 205 -17.56 -14.98 0.83
C GLU A 205 -16.52 -14.18 1.61
N LEU A 206 -15.47 -13.71 0.92
CA LEU A 206 -14.43 -12.89 1.51
C LEU A 206 -15.00 -11.57 2.06
N ASN A 207 -15.94 -10.96 1.34
CA ASN A 207 -16.63 -9.75 1.80
C ASN A 207 -17.45 -9.99 3.08
N ARG A 208 -18.15 -11.14 3.16
CA ARG A 208 -18.89 -11.53 4.37
C ARG A 208 -17.97 -11.90 5.54
N ALA A 209 -16.74 -12.34 5.25
CA ALA A 209 -15.73 -12.69 6.23
C ALA A 209 -14.89 -11.49 6.69
N TRP A 210 -15.16 -10.28 6.17
CA TRP A 210 -14.50 -9.04 6.54
C TRP A 210 -14.65 -8.76 8.05
N GLN A 211 -13.53 -8.62 8.77
CA GLN A 211 -13.55 -8.38 10.21
C GLN A 211 -12.71 -7.16 10.58
N PRO A 212 -13.31 -5.96 10.61
CA PRO A 212 -12.60 -4.74 10.95
C PRO A 212 -12.23 -4.72 12.43
N CYS A 213 -10.96 -4.53 12.76
CA CYS A 213 -10.51 -4.56 14.16
C CYS A 213 -9.37 -3.63 14.53
N CYS A 214 -8.70 -3.00 13.57
CA CYS A 214 -7.59 -2.08 13.85
C CYS A 214 -7.50 -0.99 12.78
N LEU A 215 -6.60 -0.03 13.00
CA LEU A 215 -6.21 0.92 11.97
C LEU A 215 -5.41 0.19 10.88
N THR A 216 -5.82 0.36 9.63
CA THR A 216 -5.09 -0.14 8.45
C THR A 216 -4.87 1.01 7.46
N HIS A 217 -3.88 0.87 6.60
CA HIS A 217 -3.53 1.82 5.56
C HIS A 217 -4.47 1.74 4.34
N ASN A 218 -4.88 0.54 3.93
CA ASN A 218 -5.74 0.22 2.76
C ASN A 218 -5.25 0.72 1.39
N ASP A 219 -4.00 1.16 1.29
CA ASP A 219 -3.31 1.44 0.03
C ASP A 219 -1.82 1.18 0.18
N LEU A 220 -1.47 0.10 0.88
CA LEU A 220 -0.10 -0.22 1.24
C LEU A 220 0.63 -0.88 0.07
N LYS A 221 0.75 -0.17 -1.05
CA LYS A 221 1.56 -0.55 -2.22
C LYS A 221 3.05 -0.27 -1.96
N LEU A 222 3.94 -0.95 -2.69
CA LEU A 222 5.40 -0.80 -2.48
C LEU A 222 5.89 0.64 -2.70
N SER A 223 5.22 1.44 -3.55
CA SER A 223 5.59 2.86 -3.73
C SER A 223 5.23 3.73 -2.52
N ASN A 224 4.40 3.21 -1.61
CA ASN A 224 4.01 3.87 -0.35
C ASN A 224 4.86 3.38 0.83
N VAL A 225 5.90 2.58 0.55
CA VAL A 225 6.94 2.18 1.51
C VAL A 225 8.25 2.82 1.07
N LEU A 226 8.79 3.71 1.90
CA LEU A 226 10.12 4.25 1.73
C LEU A 226 11.13 3.40 2.50
N VAL A 227 12.29 3.12 1.90
CA VAL A 227 13.42 2.42 2.52
C VAL A 227 14.63 3.33 2.57
N GLN A 228 15.32 3.34 3.71
CA GLN A 228 16.53 4.11 3.89
C GLN A 228 17.64 3.59 2.96
N LEU A 229 18.41 4.49 2.34
CA LEU A 229 19.45 4.12 1.39
C LEU A 229 20.56 3.26 2.01
N GLU A 230 20.87 3.48 3.29
CA GLU A 230 21.91 2.77 4.05
C GLU A 230 21.34 1.62 4.91
N TRP A 231 20.20 1.06 4.53
CA TRP A 231 19.47 0.06 5.31
C TRP A 231 20.33 -1.13 5.79
N GLU A 232 21.29 -1.60 4.98
CA GLU A 232 22.18 -2.72 5.33
C GLU A 232 23.01 -2.42 6.58
N GLN A 233 23.53 -1.19 6.67
CA GLN A 233 24.36 -0.74 7.78
C GLN A 233 23.49 -0.57 9.04
N THR A 234 22.29 0.00 8.88
CA THR A 234 21.33 0.16 9.97
C THR A 234 20.90 -1.19 10.55
N LEU A 235 20.64 -2.20 9.71
CA LEU A 235 20.29 -3.55 10.16
C LEU A 235 21.46 -4.31 10.78
N SER A 236 22.69 -4.04 10.33
CA SER A 236 23.89 -4.74 10.81
C SER A 236 24.46 -4.15 12.10
N ASN A 237 24.03 -2.96 12.53
CA ASN A 237 24.55 -2.29 13.71
C ASN A 237 23.66 -2.51 14.95
N PRO A 238 24.09 -3.29 15.95
CA PRO A 238 23.30 -3.57 17.16
C PRO A 238 23.05 -2.33 18.04
N GLN A 239 23.85 -1.28 17.87
CA GLN A 239 23.82 -0.06 18.67
C GLN A 239 22.96 1.06 18.04
N SER A 240 22.39 0.85 16.84
CA SER A 240 21.50 1.84 16.24
C SER A 240 20.18 1.90 17.02
N GLU A 241 19.99 2.97 17.79
CA GLU A 241 18.74 3.27 18.49
C GLU A 241 17.56 3.46 17.52
N ALA A 242 17.82 3.81 16.26
CA ALA A 242 16.84 3.90 15.19
C ALA A 242 16.84 2.61 14.35
N ARG A 243 16.19 1.56 14.86
CA ARG A 243 16.05 0.27 14.14
C ARG A 243 15.11 0.34 12.93
N ASN A 244 14.37 1.43 12.75
CA ASN A 244 13.40 1.51 11.67
C ASN A 244 13.99 2.13 10.39
N ILE A 245 14.31 1.25 9.44
CA ILE A 245 14.78 1.59 8.09
C ILE A 245 13.65 2.00 7.14
N LEU A 246 12.38 1.91 7.56
CA LEU A 246 11.21 2.13 6.70
C LEU A 246 10.41 3.37 7.11
N ARG A 247 9.72 3.97 6.14
CA ARG A 247 8.63 4.93 6.39
C ARG A 247 7.44 4.61 5.50
N LEU A 248 6.25 4.57 6.08
CA LEU A 248 4.98 4.42 5.39
C LEU A 248 4.42 5.81 5.12
N ILE A 249 4.05 6.06 3.87
CA ILE A 249 3.56 7.36 3.39
C ILE A 249 2.20 7.20 2.71
N ASP A 250 1.52 8.31 2.41
CA ASP A 250 0.28 8.29 1.62
C ASP A 250 -0.89 7.64 2.36
N TRP A 251 -1.10 8.05 3.61
CA TRP A 251 -2.14 7.52 4.49
C TRP A 251 -3.57 7.97 4.12
N GLU A 252 -3.81 8.56 2.94
CA GLU A 252 -5.10 9.13 2.54
C GLU A 252 -6.29 8.15 2.60
N ARG A 253 -6.02 6.84 2.49
CA ARG A 253 -7.00 5.74 2.49
C ARG A 253 -7.10 4.96 3.80
N PHE A 254 -6.48 5.45 4.88
CA PHE A 254 -6.57 4.77 6.16
C PHE A 254 -8.03 4.55 6.57
N THR A 255 -8.32 3.44 7.24
CA THR A 255 -9.64 3.19 7.84
C THR A 255 -9.53 2.20 9.00
N TRP A 256 -10.63 1.99 9.72
CA TRP A 256 -10.76 0.92 10.69
C TRP A 256 -11.22 -0.37 10.00
N SER A 257 -10.32 -1.32 9.79
CA SER A 257 -10.49 -2.36 8.77
C SER A 257 -9.86 -3.70 9.16
N ASP A 258 -10.01 -4.70 8.29
CA ASP A 258 -9.47 -6.05 8.47
C ASP A 258 -7.95 -6.02 8.21
N PRO A 259 -7.11 -6.33 9.21
CA PRO A 259 -5.66 -6.28 9.07
C PRO A 259 -5.10 -7.22 8.00
N ALA A 260 -5.86 -8.24 7.58
CA ALA A 260 -5.43 -9.12 6.51
C ALA A 260 -5.28 -8.39 5.17
N PHE A 261 -6.00 -7.28 4.97
CA PHE A 261 -5.99 -6.53 3.71
C PHE A 261 -4.63 -5.87 3.42
N ASP A 262 -4.02 -5.21 4.41
CA ASP A 262 -2.70 -4.56 4.23
C ASP A 262 -1.59 -5.59 3.98
N LEU A 263 -1.57 -6.69 4.76
CA LEU A 263 -0.57 -7.75 4.56
C LEU A 263 -0.73 -8.41 3.19
N ALA A 264 -1.98 -8.70 2.79
CA ALA A 264 -2.30 -9.22 1.47
C ALA A 264 -1.91 -8.25 0.35
N THR A 265 -2.04 -6.94 0.57
CA THR A 265 -1.63 -5.92 -0.41
C THR A 265 -0.14 -6.03 -0.68
N ILE A 266 0.70 -6.10 0.35
CA ILE A 266 2.14 -6.25 0.14
C ILE A 266 2.47 -7.58 -0.55
N ILE A 267 1.90 -8.70 -0.11
CA ILE A 267 2.12 -10.01 -0.75
C ILE A 267 1.72 -9.95 -2.24
N ALA A 268 0.57 -9.36 -2.56
CA ALA A 268 0.12 -9.21 -3.94
C ALA A 268 1.07 -8.33 -4.78
N ASN A 269 1.73 -7.33 -4.18
CA ASN A 269 2.74 -6.54 -4.87
C ASN A 269 4.01 -7.36 -5.18
N TYR A 270 4.50 -8.19 -4.25
CA TYR A 270 5.59 -9.13 -4.53
C TYR A 270 5.22 -10.12 -5.64
N LEU A 271 4.02 -10.71 -5.58
CA LEU A 271 3.54 -11.60 -6.65
C LEU A 271 3.40 -10.85 -7.98
N THR A 272 3.07 -9.56 -7.97
CA THR A 272 3.01 -8.74 -9.17
C THR A 272 4.39 -8.56 -9.81
N ILE A 273 5.49 -8.51 -9.03
CA ILE A 273 6.87 -8.47 -9.55
C ILE A 273 7.15 -9.75 -10.34
N TRP A 274 6.87 -10.92 -9.75
CA TRP A 274 6.99 -12.22 -10.44
C TRP A 274 6.13 -12.28 -11.71
N LEU A 275 4.83 -11.98 -11.59
CA LEU A 275 3.86 -12.06 -12.69
C LEU A 275 4.14 -11.06 -13.81
N SER A 276 4.73 -9.90 -13.50
CA SER A 276 5.13 -8.91 -14.50
C SER A 276 6.43 -9.28 -15.21
N SER A 277 7.20 -10.21 -14.65
CA SER A 277 8.45 -10.71 -15.23
C SER A 277 8.26 -11.89 -16.20
N LEU A 278 7.01 -12.29 -16.46
CA LEU A 278 6.69 -13.42 -17.34
C LEU A 278 7.05 -13.12 -18.79
N THR A 279 7.78 -14.04 -19.42
CA THR A 279 8.01 -14.02 -20.87
C THR A 279 6.83 -14.66 -21.57
N VAL A 280 5.81 -13.86 -21.92
CA VAL A 280 4.57 -14.41 -22.49
C VAL A 280 4.57 -14.32 -24.01
N ASN A 281 4.54 -15.47 -24.68
CA ASN A 281 4.36 -15.61 -26.12
C ASN A 281 3.13 -16.50 -26.39
N ARG A 282 2.41 -16.28 -27.50
CA ARG A 282 1.24 -17.08 -27.91
C ARG A 282 1.57 -18.57 -28.12
N SER A 283 2.84 -18.91 -28.32
CA SER A 283 3.33 -20.29 -28.47
C SER A 283 3.66 -21.01 -27.16
N ILE A 284 3.60 -20.31 -26.02
CA ILE A 284 4.01 -20.85 -24.71
C ILE A 284 2.75 -20.98 -23.84
N ASP A 285 2.51 -22.17 -23.29
CA ASP A 285 1.41 -22.39 -22.35
C ASP A 285 1.68 -21.67 -21.00
N VAL A 286 0.62 -21.44 -20.22
CA VAL A 286 0.73 -20.67 -18.96
C VAL A 286 1.72 -21.29 -17.98
N GLN A 287 1.75 -22.61 -17.83
CA GLN A 287 2.66 -23.26 -16.88
C GLN A 287 4.12 -23.07 -17.31
N THR A 288 4.39 -23.14 -18.61
CA THR A 288 5.72 -22.84 -19.14
C THR A 288 6.06 -21.36 -19.00
N ALA A 289 5.12 -20.44 -19.22
CA ALA A 289 5.37 -19.00 -19.03
C ALA A 289 5.73 -18.68 -17.57
N LEU A 290 5.04 -19.29 -16.58
CA LEU A 290 5.33 -19.13 -15.16
C LEU A 290 6.75 -19.61 -14.79
N ARG A 291 7.22 -20.70 -15.41
CA ARG A 291 8.59 -21.24 -15.21
C ARG A 291 9.68 -20.39 -15.89
N LEU A 292 9.34 -19.63 -16.93
CA LEU A 292 10.26 -18.79 -17.70
C LEU A 292 10.24 -17.32 -17.25
N ALA A 293 9.72 -17.04 -16.06
CA ALA A 293 9.74 -15.72 -15.46
C ALA A 293 11.20 -15.23 -15.30
N LYS A 294 11.48 -13.98 -15.69
CA LYS A 294 12.81 -13.37 -15.48
C LYS A 294 13.14 -13.30 -13.98
N ILE A 295 12.12 -13.06 -13.15
CA ILE A 295 12.21 -13.08 -11.70
C ILE A 295 11.33 -14.23 -11.22
N PRO A 296 11.89 -15.45 -11.01
CA PRO A 296 11.12 -16.61 -10.56
C PRO A 296 10.50 -16.41 -9.17
N LEU A 297 9.43 -17.15 -8.88
CA LEU A 297 8.73 -17.09 -7.59
C LEU A 297 9.67 -17.45 -6.43
N GLU A 298 10.57 -18.40 -6.65
CA GLU A 298 11.57 -18.89 -5.70
C GLU A 298 12.53 -17.78 -5.25
N VAL A 299 12.72 -16.73 -6.07
CA VAL A 299 13.58 -15.59 -5.73
C VAL A 299 12.89 -14.65 -4.74
N ILE A 300 11.56 -14.53 -4.79
CA ILE A 300 10.79 -13.65 -3.90
C ILE A 300 10.23 -14.38 -2.65
N GLN A 301 10.11 -15.70 -2.71
CA GLN A 301 9.62 -16.55 -1.61
C GLN A 301 10.30 -16.27 -0.25
N PRO A 302 11.65 -16.18 -0.16
CA PRO A 302 12.30 -15.89 1.13
C PRO A 302 11.84 -14.57 1.75
N SER A 303 11.60 -13.54 0.94
CA SER A 303 11.07 -12.26 1.41
C SER A 303 9.61 -12.36 1.86
N LEU A 304 8.78 -13.12 1.13
CA LEU A 304 7.40 -13.39 1.53
C LEU A 304 7.31 -14.11 2.87
N VAL A 305 8.18 -15.11 3.10
CA VAL A 305 8.29 -15.82 4.38
C VAL A 305 8.74 -14.86 5.49
N ALA A 306 9.82 -14.10 5.27
CA ALA A 306 10.34 -13.16 6.26
C ALA A 306 9.33 -12.07 6.64
N LEU A 307 8.60 -11.53 5.67
CA LEU A 307 7.48 -10.59 5.87
C LEU A 307 6.40 -11.20 6.77
N THR A 308 5.95 -12.40 6.43
CA THR A 308 4.80 -13.05 7.08
C THR A 308 5.16 -13.51 8.50
N ASN A 309 6.34 -14.10 8.68
CA ASN A 309 6.83 -14.50 9.99
C ASN A 309 6.98 -13.29 10.91
N ALA A 310 7.65 -12.22 10.44
CA ALA A 310 7.80 -11.01 11.25
C ALA A 310 6.46 -10.38 11.62
N TYR A 311 5.45 -10.46 10.72
CA TYR A 311 4.11 -10.00 11.04
C TYR A 311 3.48 -10.81 12.19
N PHE A 312 3.55 -12.14 12.13
CA PHE A 312 3.00 -13.01 13.18
C PHE A 312 3.79 -12.96 14.49
N ASP A 313 5.11 -12.82 14.43
CA ASP A 313 5.96 -12.66 15.61
C ASP A 313 5.62 -11.36 16.35
N TYR A 314 5.39 -10.25 15.63
CA TYR A 314 5.05 -8.96 16.26
C TYR A 314 3.58 -8.85 16.66
N PHE A 315 2.69 -9.64 16.04
CA PHE A 315 1.26 -9.65 16.32
C PHE A 315 0.68 -11.08 16.46
N PRO A 316 1.13 -11.87 17.44
CA PRO A 316 0.70 -13.26 17.62
C PRO A 316 -0.78 -13.37 18.02
N GLU A 317 -1.33 -12.35 18.69
CA GLU A 317 -2.72 -12.32 19.15
C GLU A 317 -3.72 -12.41 18.00
N ILE A 318 -3.33 -12.05 16.77
CA ILE A 318 -4.20 -12.15 15.58
C ILE A 318 -4.57 -13.59 15.26
N LEU A 319 -3.66 -14.55 15.50
CA LEU A 319 -3.90 -15.97 15.25
C LEU A 319 -4.86 -16.57 16.28
N GLN A 320 -4.87 -16.03 17.50
CA GLN A 320 -5.84 -16.39 18.54
C GLN A 320 -7.23 -15.81 18.21
N ARG A 321 -7.28 -14.55 17.76
CA ARG A 321 -8.53 -13.89 17.32
C ARG A 321 -9.14 -14.58 16.10
N SER A 322 -8.30 -14.92 15.13
CA SER A 322 -8.72 -15.47 13.84
C SER A 322 -7.76 -16.60 13.42
N PRO A 323 -8.06 -17.85 13.79
CA PRO A 323 -7.24 -19.00 13.40
C PRO A 323 -7.09 -19.18 11.89
N ASN A 324 -8.04 -18.66 11.11
CA ASN A 324 -8.03 -18.68 9.64
C ASN A 324 -7.42 -17.39 9.02
N PHE A 325 -6.65 -16.60 9.78
CA PHE A 325 -6.12 -15.32 9.31
C PHE A 325 -5.23 -15.47 8.07
N LEU A 326 -4.26 -16.39 8.07
CA LEU A 326 -3.38 -16.61 6.91
C LEU A 326 -4.18 -17.01 5.66
N ARG A 327 -5.18 -17.89 5.82
CA ARG A 327 -6.11 -18.26 4.74
C ARG A 327 -6.80 -17.01 4.15
N ARG A 328 -7.26 -16.10 5.01
CA ARG A 328 -7.89 -14.84 4.58
C ARG A 328 -6.92 -13.88 3.89
N VAL A 329 -5.68 -13.78 4.38
CA VAL A 329 -4.60 -13.01 3.73
C VAL A 329 -4.37 -13.52 2.30
N ILE A 330 -4.33 -14.83 2.09
CA ILE A 330 -4.18 -15.41 0.74
C ILE A 330 -5.40 -15.10 -0.14
N GLN A 331 -6.62 -15.16 0.39
CA GLN A 331 -7.82 -14.79 -0.36
C GLN A 331 -7.80 -13.31 -0.76
N PHE A 332 -7.49 -12.40 0.18
CA PHE A 332 -7.30 -10.98 -0.14
C PHE A 332 -6.17 -10.75 -1.15
N THR A 333 -5.10 -11.54 -1.09
CA THR A 333 -4.00 -11.44 -2.07
C THR A 333 -4.54 -11.72 -3.47
N GLY A 334 -5.37 -12.76 -3.62
CA GLY A 334 -6.04 -13.05 -4.89
C GLY A 334 -7.01 -11.94 -5.32
N PHE A 335 -7.79 -11.38 -4.39
CA PHE A 335 -8.66 -10.23 -4.67
C PHE A 335 -7.88 -9.01 -5.17
N ILE A 336 -6.80 -8.64 -4.52
CA ILE A 336 -5.97 -7.48 -4.87
C ILE A 336 -5.31 -7.66 -6.24
N LEU A 337 -4.98 -8.90 -6.65
CA LEU A 337 -4.55 -9.17 -8.01
C LEU A 337 -5.66 -8.91 -9.05
N ILE A 338 -6.94 -9.17 -8.73
CA ILE A 338 -8.08 -8.81 -9.58
C ILE A 338 -8.20 -7.27 -9.67
N GLU A 339 -8.09 -6.55 -8.56
CA GLU A 339 -8.14 -5.08 -8.56
C GLU A 339 -7.00 -4.45 -9.40
N LYS A 340 -5.79 -5.03 -9.31
CA LYS A 340 -4.65 -4.60 -10.14
C LYS A 340 -4.91 -4.82 -11.63
N ILE A 341 -5.61 -5.89 -12.01
CA ILE A 341 -5.99 -6.13 -13.40
C ILE A 341 -7.00 -5.07 -13.86
N GLN A 342 -8.05 -4.79 -13.06
CA GLN A 342 -9.04 -3.75 -13.38
C GLN A 342 -8.36 -2.39 -13.57
N THR A 343 -7.50 -2.00 -12.62
CA THR A 343 -6.71 -0.76 -12.69
C THR A 343 -5.87 -0.71 -13.98
N ARG A 344 -5.18 -1.81 -14.33
CA ARG A 344 -4.38 -1.87 -15.55
C ARG A 344 -5.24 -1.71 -16.82
N ILE A 345 -6.43 -2.31 -16.85
CA ILE A 345 -7.36 -2.18 -17.97
C ILE A 345 -7.88 -0.73 -18.05
N GLU A 346 -8.24 -0.12 -16.93
CA GLU A 346 -8.76 1.25 -16.89
C GLU A 346 -7.73 2.26 -17.40
N TYR A 347 -6.50 2.22 -16.88
CA TYR A 347 -5.46 3.21 -17.18
C TYR A 347 -4.64 2.88 -18.44
N ARG A 348 -4.30 1.61 -18.66
CA ARG A 348 -3.41 1.20 -19.77
C ARG A 348 -4.16 0.58 -20.94
N LYS A 349 -5.44 0.24 -20.78
CA LYS A 349 -6.28 -0.41 -21.82
C LYS A 349 -5.67 -1.72 -22.35
N ILE A 350 -4.94 -2.44 -21.49
CA ILE A 350 -4.23 -3.70 -21.83
C ILE A 350 -4.57 -4.77 -20.78
N PHE A 351 -4.99 -5.94 -21.25
CA PHE A 351 -5.12 -7.16 -20.44
C PHE A 351 -4.02 -8.17 -20.81
N GLY A 352 -3.99 -8.61 -22.08
CA GLY A 352 -2.96 -9.48 -22.64
C GLY A 352 -2.80 -10.83 -21.92
N ASN A 353 -1.85 -11.65 -22.38
CA ASN A 353 -1.63 -12.98 -21.81
C ASN A 353 -1.08 -12.96 -20.38
N THR A 354 -0.34 -11.90 -20.00
CA THR A 354 0.06 -11.68 -18.59
C THR A 354 -1.16 -11.51 -17.70
N GLY A 355 -2.16 -10.74 -18.14
CA GLY A 355 -3.43 -10.59 -17.42
C GLY A 355 -4.16 -11.93 -17.26
N VAL A 356 -4.17 -12.78 -18.30
CA VAL A 356 -4.74 -14.14 -18.21
C VAL A 356 -4.03 -14.97 -17.13
N CYS A 357 -2.69 -14.95 -17.08
CA CYS A 357 -1.92 -15.66 -16.05
C CYS A 357 -2.26 -15.11 -14.65
N MET A 358 -2.35 -13.79 -14.49
CA MET A 358 -2.73 -13.16 -13.23
C MET A 358 -4.13 -13.59 -12.77
N VAL A 359 -5.13 -13.67 -13.67
CA VAL A 359 -6.48 -14.19 -13.33
C VAL A 359 -6.41 -15.64 -12.84
N GLN A 360 -5.60 -16.50 -13.47
CA GLN A 360 -5.47 -17.90 -13.05
C GLN A 360 -4.84 -18.02 -11.66
N VAL A 361 -3.82 -17.22 -11.37
CA VAL A 361 -3.21 -17.17 -10.03
C VAL A 361 -4.20 -16.61 -9.01
N ALA A 362 -4.84 -15.47 -9.30
CA ALA A 362 -5.85 -14.86 -8.45
C ALA A 362 -6.99 -15.82 -8.10
N LYS A 363 -7.51 -16.55 -9.10
CA LYS A 363 -8.53 -17.59 -8.90
C LYS A 363 -8.05 -18.67 -7.93
N ARG A 364 -6.82 -19.14 -8.06
CA ARG A 364 -6.30 -20.18 -7.16
C ARG A 364 -6.19 -19.67 -5.72
N LEU A 365 -5.69 -18.46 -5.53
CA LEU A 365 -5.57 -17.80 -4.22
C LEU A 365 -6.94 -17.58 -3.56
N LEU A 366 -7.94 -17.14 -4.33
CA LEU A 366 -9.30 -16.91 -3.83
C LEU A 366 -10.03 -18.21 -3.49
N CYS A 367 -10.01 -19.18 -4.41
CA CYS A 367 -10.86 -20.37 -4.33
C CYS A 367 -10.19 -21.54 -3.58
N ASN A 368 -8.86 -21.64 -3.60
CA ASN A 368 -8.08 -22.72 -2.97
C ASN A 368 -6.90 -22.15 -2.16
N PRO A 369 -7.16 -21.31 -1.13
CA PRO A 369 -6.11 -20.62 -0.39
C PRO A 369 -5.14 -21.58 0.31
N ASP A 370 -5.64 -22.67 0.91
CA ASP A 370 -4.83 -23.62 1.67
C ASP A 370 -3.79 -24.35 0.78
N ASP A 371 -4.21 -24.76 -0.42
CA ASP A 371 -3.31 -25.34 -1.44
C ASP A 371 -2.34 -24.31 -2.04
N SER A 372 -2.64 -23.01 -1.88
CA SER A 372 -1.83 -21.93 -2.46
C SER A 372 -0.71 -21.48 -1.53
N ILE A 373 -0.87 -21.61 -0.21
CA ILE A 373 0.15 -21.27 0.79
C ILE A 373 1.53 -21.88 0.45
N PRO A 374 1.68 -23.21 0.28
CA PRO A 374 2.98 -23.81 -0.01
C PRO A 374 3.57 -23.37 -1.35
N ILE A 375 2.74 -22.93 -2.30
CA ILE A 375 3.20 -22.42 -3.59
C ILE A 375 3.71 -20.99 -3.44
N VAL A 376 2.94 -20.12 -2.77
CA VAL A 376 3.27 -18.71 -2.57
C VAL A 376 4.52 -18.54 -1.72
N PHE A 377 4.66 -19.33 -0.65
CA PHE A 377 5.71 -19.16 0.34
C PHE A 377 6.86 -20.17 0.20
N GLY A 378 6.66 -21.30 -0.48
CA GLY A 378 7.64 -22.40 -0.50
C GLY A 378 7.72 -23.18 0.82
N THR A 379 6.79 -22.93 1.76
CA THR A 379 6.70 -23.52 3.10
C THR A 379 5.24 -23.68 3.51
N THR A 380 4.97 -24.54 4.48
CA THR A 380 3.61 -24.86 4.92
C THR A 380 2.99 -23.77 5.80
N ALA A 381 1.67 -23.81 5.95
CA ALA A 381 0.97 -22.89 6.86
C ALA A 381 1.44 -23.04 8.31
N SER A 382 1.66 -24.28 8.79
CA SER A 382 2.14 -24.55 10.15
C SER A 382 3.47 -23.84 10.39
N GLU A 383 4.43 -24.03 9.49
CA GLU A 383 5.77 -23.42 9.61
C GLU A 383 5.75 -21.89 9.62
N LEU A 384 4.78 -21.24 8.98
CA LEU A 384 4.60 -19.78 9.00
C LEU A 384 3.91 -19.27 10.27
N THR A 385 3.04 -20.08 10.88
CA THR A 385 2.24 -19.70 12.05
C THR A 385 2.80 -20.24 13.37
N ASP A 386 3.77 -21.15 13.31
CA ASP A 386 4.48 -21.68 14.46
C ASP A 386 5.40 -20.59 15.01
N LEU A 387 4.89 -19.88 16.01
CA LEU A 387 5.57 -18.75 16.65
C LEU A 387 6.92 -19.20 17.21
N SER A 388 7.99 -18.60 16.72
CA SER A 388 9.28 -18.68 17.41
C SER A 388 9.26 -17.74 18.61
N PRO A 389 9.76 -18.13 19.79
CA PRO A 389 9.83 -17.20 20.92
C PRO A 389 10.72 -16.02 20.56
N ILE A 390 10.16 -14.81 20.60
CA ILE A 390 10.92 -13.57 20.39
C ILE A 390 11.98 -13.47 21.51
N PRO A 391 13.27 -13.23 21.20
CA PRO A 391 14.25 -12.86 22.21
C PRO A 391 13.83 -11.54 22.85
N ALA A 392 13.70 -11.54 24.18
CA ALA A 392 13.30 -10.39 24.99
C ALA A 392 14.17 -9.15 24.77
#